data_AF-A0A355F0P1-F1
#
_entry.id   AF-A0A355F0P1-F1
#
_cell.length_a   1.000
_cell.length_b   1.000
_cell.length_c   1.000
_cell.angle_alpha   90.00
_cell.angle_beta   90.00
_cell.angle_gamma   90.00
#
_symmetry.space_group_name_H-M   'P 1'
#
loop_
_entity.id
_entity.type
_entity.pdbx_description
1 polymer ?
#
loop_
_entity_poly.entity_id
_entity_poly.type
_entity_poly.pdbx_seq_one_letter_code
_entity_poly.pdbx_strand_id
1 'polypeptide(L)'
;MAEPLQSGVLSSPAEPMLSRAIERTLRAPAAERAQLFAQLVGEIEAFMAAHPEERPWTCRGYTGTDGSAIFRGGVGHSLVVDPAGRLWRARSYEDFATTYRFTDRSCEIDTLTPLYAEMREYRLR
;
A
#
# COMPACT_ATOMS: atom_id res chain seq x y z
N MET A 1 -33.72 25.90 -10.57
CA MET A 1 -32.48 26.17 -9.80
C MET A 1 -31.61 24.95 -9.97
N ALA A 2 -30.52 25.04 -10.73
CA ALA A 2 -29.61 23.92 -10.92
C ALA A 2 -28.63 23.92 -9.75
N GLU A 3 -28.66 22.87 -8.93
CA GLU A 3 -27.67 22.66 -7.89
C GLU A 3 -26.30 22.46 -8.54
N PRO A 4 -25.26 23.21 -8.13
CA PRO A 4 -23.92 22.98 -8.65
C PRO A 4 -23.46 21.60 -8.19
N LEU A 5 -23.10 20.74 -9.14
CA LEU A 5 -22.41 19.48 -8.89
C LEU A 5 -21.08 19.80 -8.20
N GLN A 6 -21.07 19.81 -6.86
CA GLN A 6 -19.84 19.79 -6.09
C GLN A 6 -19.20 18.42 -6.33
N SER A 7 -18.19 18.38 -7.19
CA SER A 7 -17.23 17.29 -7.27
C SER A 7 -16.52 17.23 -5.92
N GLY A 8 -17.11 16.50 -4.97
CA GLY A 8 -16.54 16.23 -3.65
C GLY A 8 -15.29 15.39 -3.82
N VAL A 9 -14.15 16.04 -4.06
CA VAL A 9 -12.86 15.42 -3.77
C VAL A 9 -12.78 15.38 -2.25
N LEU A 10 -13.42 14.36 -1.66
CA LEU A 10 -13.23 13.99 -0.26
C LEU A 10 -11.77 13.53 -0.17
N SER A 11 -10.87 14.47 0.12
CA SER A 11 -9.50 14.16 0.51
C SER A 11 -9.59 13.35 1.80
N SER A 12 -9.41 12.04 1.69
CA SER A 12 -9.46 11.15 2.85
C SER A 12 -8.30 11.51 3.78
N PRO A 13 -8.51 11.60 5.11
CA PRO A 13 -7.43 11.83 6.06
C PRO A 13 -6.31 10.78 5.97
N ALA A 14 -6.60 9.60 5.41
CA ALA A 14 -5.61 8.57 5.16
C ALA A 14 -4.52 8.97 4.15
N GLU A 15 -4.80 9.84 3.17
CA GLU A 15 -3.83 10.27 2.16
C GLU A 15 -2.63 11.05 2.77
N PRO A 16 -2.84 12.13 3.54
CA PRO A 16 -1.74 12.81 4.20
C PRO A 16 -1.04 11.94 5.26
N MET A 17 -1.76 11.04 5.94
CA MET A 17 -1.15 10.08 6.87
C MET A 17 -0.21 9.10 6.14
N LEU A 18 -0.65 8.55 5.00
CA LEU A 18 0.16 7.67 4.18
C LEU A 18 1.40 8.37 3.63
N SER A 19 1.27 9.63 3.18
CA SER A 19 2.42 10.43 2.75
C SER A 19 3.46 10.60 3.86
N ARG A 20 3.02 10.90 5.09
CA ARG A 20 3.91 10.99 6.26
C ARG A 20 4.55 9.66 6.60
N ALA A 21 3.82 8.55 6.48
CA ALA A 21 4.34 7.21 6.71
C ALA A 21 5.46 6.84 5.73
N ILE A 22 5.26 7.17 4.43
CA ILE A 22 6.27 6.99 3.39
C ILE A 22 7.53 7.80 3.72
N GLU A 23 7.39 9.09 4.03
CA GLU A 23 8.54 9.94 4.38
C GLU A 23 9.30 9.43 5.60
N ARG A 24 8.58 9.07 6.67
CA ARG A 24 9.18 8.54 7.90
C ARG A 24 9.96 7.26 7.62
N THR A 25 9.42 6.40 6.76
CA THR A 25 10.06 5.16 6.32
C THR A 25 11.33 5.43 5.52
N LEU A 26 11.29 6.35 4.56
CA LEU A 26 12.47 6.70 3.77
C LEU A 26 13.62 7.28 4.62
N ARG A 27 13.31 7.94 5.75
CA ARG A 27 14.31 8.47 6.69
C ARG A 27 14.88 7.41 7.65
N ALA A 28 14.24 6.25 7.79
CA ALA A 28 14.71 5.19 8.69
C ALA A 28 15.85 4.36 8.07
N PRO A 29 16.65 3.67 8.91
CA PRO A 29 17.65 2.70 8.44
C PRO A 29 17.02 1.63 7.55
N ALA A 30 17.70 1.27 6.45
CA ALA A 30 17.15 0.37 5.44
C ALA A 30 16.61 -0.95 6.01
N ALA A 31 17.33 -1.54 6.97
CA ALA A 31 16.96 -2.79 7.62
C ALA A 31 15.65 -2.72 8.44
N GLU A 32 15.24 -1.52 8.89
CA GLU A 32 14.05 -1.33 9.73
C GLU A 32 12.80 -0.93 8.93
N ARG A 33 12.96 -0.54 7.66
CA ARG A 33 11.90 0.08 6.86
C ARG A 33 10.67 -0.77 6.69
N ALA A 34 10.82 -2.08 6.47
CA ALA A 34 9.68 -2.97 6.29
C ALA A 34 8.82 -3.07 7.56
N GLN A 35 9.46 -3.26 8.71
CA GLN A 35 8.77 -3.33 10.01
C GLN A 35 8.14 -1.99 10.38
N LEU A 36 8.88 -0.89 10.21
CA LEU A 36 8.38 0.45 10.48
C LEU A 36 7.17 0.79 9.62
N PHE A 37 7.22 0.50 8.31
CA PHE A 37 6.10 0.80 7.43
C PHE A 37 4.87 -0.05 7.76
N ALA A 38 5.04 -1.32 8.12
CA ALA A 38 3.96 -2.17 8.60
C ALA A 38 3.28 -1.59 9.86
N GLN A 39 4.06 -1.10 10.82
CA GLN A 39 3.52 -0.45 12.02
C GLN A 39 2.70 0.80 11.64
N LEU A 40 3.25 1.69 10.81
CA LEU A 40 2.60 2.95 10.42
C LEU A 40 1.30 2.71 9.65
N VAL A 41 1.28 1.72 8.76
CA VAL A 41 0.06 1.31 8.04
C VAL A 41 -1.01 0.78 9.00
N GLY A 42 -0.62 -0.02 10.00
CA GLY A 42 -1.55 -0.49 11.03
C GLY A 42 -2.11 0.65 11.89
N GLU A 43 -1.29 1.66 12.21
CA GLU A 43 -1.74 2.87 12.90
C GLU A 43 -2.77 3.67 12.08
N ILE A 44 -2.56 3.76 10.75
CA ILE A 44 -3.53 4.40 9.84
C ILE A 44 -4.84 3.60 9.81
N GLU A 45 -4.77 2.27 9.69
CA GLU A 45 -5.97 1.42 9.67
C GLU A 45 -6.78 1.55 10.97
N ALA A 46 -6.10 1.51 12.11
CA ALA A 46 -6.73 1.71 13.42
C ALA A 46 -7.38 3.09 13.56
N PHE A 47 -6.70 4.14 13.09
CA PHE A 47 -7.26 5.49 13.07
C PHE A 47 -8.52 5.56 12.21
N MET A 48 -8.47 5.05 10.98
CA MET A 48 -9.61 5.09 10.05
C MET A 48 -10.78 4.24 10.54
N ALA A 49 -10.52 3.11 11.20
CA ALA A 49 -11.56 2.30 11.82
C ALA A 49 -12.28 3.02 12.97
N ALA A 50 -11.60 3.95 13.66
CA ALA A 50 -12.18 4.79 14.71
C ALA A 50 -12.98 5.99 14.16
N HIS A 51 -12.91 6.28 12.86
CA HIS A 51 -13.60 7.38 12.18
C HIS A 51 -14.51 6.85 11.07
N PRO A 52 -15.61 6.14 11.40
CA PRO A 52 -16.48 5.48 10.43
C PRO A 52 -17.23 6.42 9.49
N GLU A 53 -17.27 7.72 9.80
CA GLU A 53 -17.75 8.78 8.90
C GLU A 53 -16.87 8.94 7.65
N GLU A 54 -15.62 8.51 7.72
CA GLU A 54 -14.68 8.54 6.61
C GLU A 54 -14.83 7.32 5.69
N ARG A 55 -14.34 7.44 4.46
CA ARG A 55 -14.31 6.30 3.54
C ARG A 55 -13.45 5.17 4.14
N PRO A 56 -13.94 3.90 4.11
CA PRO A 56 -13.16 2.77 4.58
C PRO A 56 -11.78 2.71 3.94
N TRP A 57 -10.76 2.62 4.79
CA TRP A 57 -9.38 2.47 4.38
C TRP A 57 -8.88 1.12 4.85
N THR A 58 -8.33 0.34 3.94
CA THR A 58 -7.80 -1.00 4.22
C THR A 58 -6.42 -1.12 3.59
N CYS A 59 -5.55 -1.85 4.25
CA CYS A 59 -4.25 -2.19 3.72
C CYS A 59 -3.87 -3.61 4.11
N ARG A 60 -3.69 -4.48 3.12
CA ARG A 60 -3.30 -5.87 3.36
C ARG A 60 -1.81 -6.06 3.09
N GLY A 61 -1.12 -6.62 4.08
CA GLY A 61 0.28 -7.03 3.96
C GLY A 61 0.43 -8.40 3.30
N TYR A 62 1.44 -8.55 2.46
CA TYR A 62 1.89 -9.80 1.85
C TYR A 62 3.41 -9.87 1.91
N THR A 63 3.95 -11.08 1.91
CA THR A 63 5.39 -11.31 1.68
C THR A 63 5.59 -11.71 0.23
N GLY A 64 6.46 -11.00 -0.47
CA GLY A 64 6.84 -11.32 -1.83
C GLY A 64 7.71 -12.57 -1.89
N THR A 65 7.78 -13.21 -3.04
CA THR A 65 8.60 -14.42 -3.26
C THR A 65 10.10 -14.17 -3.10
N ASP A 66 10.53 -12.92 -3.21
CA ASP A 66 11.90 -12.45 -3.01
C ASP A 66 12.18 -11.98 -1.57
N GLY A 67 11.21 -12.09 -0.66
CA GLY A 67 11.31 -11.61 0.71
C GLY A 67 10.93 -10.14 0.91
N SER A 68 10.42 -9.46 -0.12
CA SER A 68 9.89 -8.11 0.00
C SER A 68 8.63 -8.05 0.87
N ALA A 69 8.41 -6.92 1.54
CA ALA A 69 7.16 -6.63 2.22
C ALA A 69 6.25 -5.81 1.29
N ILE A 70 5.07 -6.34 0.97
CA ILE A 70 4.12 -5.75 0.02
C ILE A 70 2.87 -5.30 0.77
N PHE A 71 2.47 -4.05 0.59
CA PHE A 71 1.32 -3.43 1.25
C PHE A 71 0.32 -3.00 0.18
N ARG A 72 -0.83 -3.67 0.10
CA ARG A 72 -1.84 -3.42 -0.93
C ARG A 72 -3.07 -2.74 -0.34
N GLY A 73 -3.38 -1.54 -0.83
CA GLY A 73 -4.63 -0.85 -0.49
C GLY A 73 -5.80 -1.28 -1.38
N GLY A 74 -7.02 -0.95 -0.97
CA GLY A 74 -8.25 -1.27 -1.74
C GLY A 74 -8.38 -0.59 -3.11
N VAL A 75 -7.65 0.51 -3.37
CA VAL A 75 -7.70 1.31 -4.62
C VAL A 75 -6.64 0.91 -5.66
N GLY A 76 -6.06 -0.29 -5.55
CA GLY A 76 -5.15 -0.83 -6.57
C GLY A 76 -3.72 -0.30 -6.53
N HIS A 77 -3.39 0.57 -5.57
CA HIS A 77 -2.01 0.97 -5.31
C HIS A 77 -1.35 0.04 -4.30
N SER A 78 -0.12 -0.37 -4.59
CA SER A 78 0.69 -1.16 -3.67
C SER A 78 2.03 -0.49 -3.40
N LEU A 79 2.50 -0.59 -2.16
CA LEU A 79 3.83 -0.16 -1.77
C LEU A 79 4.65 -1.40 -1.44
N VAL A 80 5.90 -1.42 -1.88
CA VAL A 80 6.81 -2.56 -1.69
C VAL A 80 8.07 -2.07 -1.02
N VAL A 81 8.46 -2.69 0.08
CA VAL A 81 9.80 -2.56 0.65
C VAL A 81 10.59 -3.79 0.21
N ASP A 82 11.61 -3.60 -0.63
CA ASP A 82 12.43 -4.72 -1.10
C ASP A 82 13.41 -5.23 -0.02
N PRO A 83 14.09 -6.36 -0.22
CA PRO A 83 15.02 -6.91 0.77
C PRO A 83 16.19 -5.98 1.11
N ALA A 84 16.53 -5.04 0.24
CA ALA A 84 17.54 -4.02 0.47
C ALA A 84 16.98 -2.78 1.19
N GLY A 85 15.70 -2.78 1.55
CA GLY A 85 15.01 -1.66 2.20
C GLY A 85 14.64 -0.51 1.26
N ARG A 86 14.72 -0.67 -0.06
CA ARG A 86 14.23 0.36 -1.00
C ARG A 86 12.71 0.31 -1.05
N LEU A 87 12.10 1.48 -1.16
CA LEU A 87 10.65 1.63 -1.19
C LEU A 87 10.19 1.87 -2.64
N TRP A 88 9.20 1.11 -3.08
CA TRP A 88 8.69 1.13 -4.44
C TRP A 88 7.18 1.33 -4.46
N ARG A 89 6.70 2.03 -5.49
CA ARG A 89 5.28 2.19 -5.78
C ARG A 89 4.91 1.36 -7.00
N ALA A 90 4.02 0.40 -6.79
CA ALA A 90 3.30 -0.31 -7.83
C ALA A 90 1.97 0.39 -8.14
N ARG A 91 1.63 0.47 -9.42
CA ARG A 91 0.45 1.13 -9.98
C ARG A 91 -0.69 0.14 -10.24
N SER A 92 -0.40 -1.11 -10.61
CA SER A 92 -1.40 -2.12 -10.94
C SER A 92 -0.95 -3.54 -10.58
N TYR A 93 -1.80 -4.53 -10.89
CA TYR A 93 -1.45 -5.95 -10.77
C TYR A 93 -0.34 -6.37 -11.72
N GLU A 94 -0.13 -5.64 -12.82
CA GLU A 94 0.88 -5.95 -13.84
C GLU A 94 2.31 -5.72 -13.33
N ASP A 95 2.46 -4.97 -12.24
CA ASP A 95 3.76 -4.79 -11.57
C ASP A 95 4.16 -6.02 -10.73
N PHE A 96 3.33 -7.07 -10.71
CA PHE A 96 3.61 -8.31 -10.00
C PHE A 96 3.36 -9.52 -10.92
N ALA A 97 4.33 -10.44 -10.99
CA ALA A 97 4.02 -11.80 -11.41
C ALA A 97 3.24 -12.48 -10.27
N THR A 98 1.91 -12.44 -10.40
CA THR A 98 0.95 -12.95 -9.42
C THR A 98 0.50 -14.35 -9.80
N THR A 99 0.53 -15.29 -8.86
CA THR A 99 -0.13 -16.58 -9.01
C THR A 99 -1.37 -16.64 -8.12
N TYR A 100 -2.32 -17.50 -8.51
CA TYR A 100 -3.58 -17.64 -7.80
C TYR A 100 -3.80 -19.11 -7.43
N ARG A 101 -4.30 -19.31 -6.22
CA ARG A 101 -4.81 -20.60 -5.76
C ARG A 101 -6.32 -20.58 -5.86
N PHE A 102 -6.86 -21.52 -6.61
CA PHE A 102 -8.30 -21.73 -6.76
C PHE A 102 -8.76 -22.80 -5.78
N THR A 103 -9.83 -22.51 -5.05
CA THR A 103 -10.60 -23.48 -4.28
C THR A 103 -11.99 -23.62 -4.89
N ASP A 104 -12.79 -24.56 -4.41
CA ASP A 104 -14.18 -24.73 -4.86
C ASP A 104 -15.05 -23.47 -4.68
N ARG A 105 -14.61 -22.49 -3.88
CA ARG A 105 -15.39 -21.29 -3.53
C ARG A 105 -14.63 -19.96 -3.61
N SER A 106 -13.33 -19.97 -3.87
CA SER A 106 -12.52 -18.75 -3.85
C SER A 106 -11.36 -18.79 -4.85
N CYS A 107 -10.95 -17.59 -5.28
CA CYS A 107 -9.69 -17.34 -5.96
C CYS A 107 -8.87 -16.43 -5.06
N GLU A 108 -7.75 -16.92 -4.55
CA GLU A 108 -6.89 -16.20 -3.61
C GLU A 108 -5.51 -15.99 -4.23
N ILE A 109 -4.88 -14.87 -3.91
CA ILE A 109 -3.47 -14.66 -4.24
C ILE A 109 -2.65 -15.72 -3.52
N ASP A 110 -1.87 -16.49 -4.28
CA ASP A 110 -0.96 -17.50 -3.75
C ASP A 110 0.43 -16.89 -3.57
N THR A 111 1.00 -16.36 -4.66
CA THR A 111 2.30 -15.68 -4.61
C THR A 111 2.27 -14.33 -5.31
N LEU A 112 3.15 -13.43 -4.86
CA LEU A 112 3.41 -12.13 -5.46
C LEU A 112 4.91 -11.99 -5.68
N THR A 113 5.33 -11.87 -6.94
CA THR A 113 6.72 -11.58 -7.29
C THR A 113 6.80 -10.14 -7.81
N PRO A 114 7.47 -9.21 -7.10
CA PRO A 114 7.63 -7.83 -7.58
C PRO A 114 8.40 -7.76 -8.90
N LEU A 115 7.88 -6.99 -9.87
CA LEU A 115 8.57 -6.62 -11.10
C LEU A 115 9.11 -5.20 -10.99
N TYR A 116 10.24 -5.04 -10.30
CA TYR A 116 10.79 -3.70 -9.95
C TYR A 116 11.03 -2.78 -11.15
N ALA A 117 11.27 -3.33 -12.35
CA ALA A 117 11.45 -2.56 -13.58
C ALA A 117 10.22 -1.74 -13.98
N GLU A 118 9.03 -2.22 -13.64
CA GLU A 118 7.74 -1.55 -13.94
C GLU A 118 7.33 -0.57 -12.82
N MET A 119 7.94 -0.73 -11.63
CA MET A 119 7.65 0.06 -10.46
C MET A 119 8.41 1.39 -10.43
N ARG A 120 7.89 2.34 -9.66
CA ARG A 120 8.58 3.59 -9.37
C ARG A 120 9.25 3.53 -8.00
N GLU A 121 10.57 3.65 -7.95
CA GLU A 121 11.29 3.81 -6.68
C GLU A 121 10.98 5.18 -6.04
N TYR A 122 10.67 5.17 -4.75
CA TYR A 122 10.66 6.36 -3.92
C TYR A 122 12.05 6.63 -3.36
N ARG A 123 12.51 7.86 -3.56
CA ARG A 123 13.78 8.36 -3.02
C ARG A 123 13.50 9.59 -2.18
N LEU A 124 14.28 9.78 -1.12
CA LEU A 124 14.32 11.06 -0.43
C LEU A 124 14.78 12.10 -1.45
N ARG A 125 14.09 13.24 -1.52
CA ARG A 125 14.54 14.38 -2.31
C ARG A 125 15.66 15.10 -1.58
#